data_AF-A0A117PH34-F1
#
_entry.id   AF-A0A117PH34-F1
#
_cell.length_a   1.000
_cell.length_b   1.000
_cell.length_c   1.000
_cell.angle_alpha   90.00
_cell.angle_beta   90.00
_cell.angle_gamma   90.00
#
_symmetry.space_group_name_H-M   'P 1'
#
loop_
_entity.id
_entity.type
_entity.pdbx_description
1 polymer ?
#
loop_
_entity_poly.entity_id
_entity_poly.type
_entity_poly.pdbx_seq_one_letter_code
_entity_poly.pdbx_strand_id
1 'polypeptide(L)' 'MLPLERGLRGTYAGACGPMHLVETKDHEHVVYLEVEDQGILVSDPAEVSQLAHRYARIRSQALSPDESLAFIERLAGEER' A
#
# COMPACT_ATOMS: atom_id res chain seq x y z
N MET A 1 -7.86 -10.98 -8.24
CA MET A 1 -8.58 -9.80 -7.73
C MET A 1 -9.05 -10.08 -6.30
N LEU A 2 -8.70 -9.24 -5.32
CA LEU A 2 -9.22 -9.38 -3.95
C LEU A 2 -10.69 -8.90 -3.90
N PRO A 3 -11.58 -9.54 -3.11
CA PRO A 3 -12.96 -9.07 -2.94
C PRO A 3 -13.01 -7.68 -2.28
N LEU A 4 -13.79 -6.77 -2.86
CA LEU A 4 -13.99 -5.39 -2.37
C LEU A 4 -14.54 -5.31 -0.93
N GLU A 5 -15.15 -6.38 -0.43
CA GLU A 5 -15.71 -6.42 0.93
C GLU A 5 -14.65 -6.51 2.04
N ARG A 6 -13.36 -6.71 1.70
CA ARG A 6 -12.30 -6.84 2.72
C ARG A 6 -12.12 -5.58 3.57
N GLY A 7 -12.36 -4.39 3.02
CA GLY A 7 -12.35 -3.14 3.79
C GLY A 7 -13.55 -2.98 4.73
N LEU A 8 -14.63 -3.76 4.53
CA LEU A 8 -15.87 -3.68 5.30
C LEU A 8 -15.88 -4.61 6.52
N ARG A 9 -14.97 -5.59 6.60
CA ARG A 9 -15.01 -6.68 7.61
C ARG A 9 -13.75 -6.91 8.44
N GLY A 10 -12.71 -6.06 8.35
CA GLY A 10 -11.57 -6.15 9.29
C GLY A 10 -10.27 -5.50 8.81
N THR A 11 -9.25 -5.61 9.67
CA THR A 11 -7.89 -5.11 9.49
C THR A 11 -7.34 -5.45 8.09
N TYR A 12 -7.18 -4.43 7.25
CA TYR A 12 -6.53 -4.54 5.95
C TYR A 12 -5.11 -3.99 6.03
N ALA A 13 -4.26 -4.31 5.06
CA ALA A 13 -2.82 -4.05 5.15
C ALA A 13 -2.45 -2.55 5.18
N GLY A 14 -3.38 -1.65 4.86
CA GLY A 14 -3.27 -0.20 5.00
C GLY A 14 -4.04 0.39 6.19
N ALA A 15 -4.58 -0.44 7.09
CA ALA A 15 -5.38 0.04 8.23
C ALA A 15 -4.54 0.71 9.34
N CYS A 16 -3.22 0.54 9.33
CA CYS A 16 -2.31 1.10 10.34
C CYS A 16 -1.67 2.44 9.91
N GLY A 17 -2.26 3.13 8.95
CA GLY A 17 -1.73 4.37 8.38
C GLY A 17 -0.82 4.17 7.16
N PRO A 18 -0.38 5.26 6.52
CA PRO A 18 0.45 5.21 5.33
C PRO A 18 1.86 4.68 5.63
N MET A 19 2.42 4.02 4.61
CA MET A 19 3.78 3.48 4.62
C MET A 19 4.49 3.91 3.34
N HIS A 20 5.67 4.49 3.49
CA HIS A 20 6.53 4.94 2.40
C HIS A 20 7.81 4.12 2.39
N LEU A 21 7.99 3.27 1.38
CA LEU A 21 9.26 2.62 1.09
C LEU A 21 10.11 3.58 0.24
N VAL A 22 11.29 3.95 0.73
CA VAL A 22 12.17 4.95 0.11
C VAL A 22 13.52 4.32 -0.15
N GLU A 23 14.05 4.54 -1.36
CA GLU A 23 15.43 4.25 -1.70
C GLU A 23 16.26 5.54 -1.54
N THR A 24 17.37 5.45 -0.80
CA THR A 24 18.30 6.57 -0.61
C THR A 24 19.19 6.74 -1.84
N LYS A 25 19.93 7.85 -1.90
CA LYS A 25 20.92 8.07 -2.96
C LYS A 25 22.06 7.05 -2.94
N ASP A 26 22.29 6.42 -1.80
CA ASP A 26 23.30 5.39 -1.61
C ASP A 26 22.75 3.97 -1.88
N HIS A 27 21.54 3.88 -2.46
CA HIS A 27 20.84 2.62 -2.78
C HIS A 27 20.47 1.77 -1.57
N GLU A 28 20.35 2.40 -0.40
CA GLU A 28 19.81 1.76 0.81
C GLU A 28 18.29 1.94 0.85
N HIS A 29 17.58 0.98 1.44
CA HIS A 29 16.14 1.10 1.65
C HIS A 29 15.84 1.51 3.09
N VAL A 30 14.91 2.45 3.25
CA VAL A 30 14.31 2.82 4.54
C VAL A 30 12.79 2.87 4.39
N VAL A 31 12.08 2.72 5.50
CA VAL A 31 10.62 2.82 5.52
C VAL A 31 10.19 3.91 6.49
N TYR A 32 9.39 4.86 6.01
CA TYR A 32 8.70 5.82 6.86
C TYR A 32 7.25 5.38 7.06
N LEU A 33 6.82 5.30 8.31
CA LEU A 33 5.47 4.94 8.72
C LEU A 33 4.84 6.13 9.43
N GLU A 34 3.61 6.48 9.06
CA GLU A 34 2.79 7.34 9.90
C GLU A 34 1.81 6.45 10.64
N VAL A 35 2.02 6.31 11.94
CA VAL A 35 1.19 5.48 12.81
C VAL A 35 0.63 6.41 13.87
N GLU A 36 -0.68 6.64 13.80
CA GLU A 36 -1.36 7.62 14.65
C GLU A 36 -0.73 9.03 14.53
N ASP A 37 -0.44 9.69 15.65
CA ASP A 37 0.16 11.03 15.72
C ASP A 37 1.70 10.98 15.72
N GLN A 38 2.29 9.91 15.16
CA GLN A 38 3.73 9.67 15.18
C GLN A 38 4.28 9.30 13.79
N GLY A 39 5.43 9.89 13.46
CA GLY A 39 6.25 9.48 12.32
C GLY A 39 7.39 8.58 12.77
N ILE A 40 7.49 7.38 12.20
CA ILE A 40 8.52 6.39 12.53
C ILE A 40 9.37 6.14 11.30
N LEU A 41 10.69 6.33 11.41
CA LEU A 41 11.66 5.95 10.39
C LEU A 41 12.32 4.61 10.77
N VAL A 42 12.14 3.60 9.93
CA VAL A 42 12.73 2.27 10.07
C VAL A 42 13.90 2.15 9.09
N SER A 43 15.09 1.90 9.61
CA SER A 43 16.33 1.75 8.82
C SER A 43 17.07 0.44 9.08
N ASP A 44 16.62 -0.39 10.03
CA ASP A 44 17.19 -1.73 10.21
C ASP A 44 16.92 -2.60 8.96
N PRO A 45 17.96 -3.17 8.31
CA PRO A 45 17.78 -3.90 7.06
C PRO A 45 16.82 -5.09 7.14
N ALA A 46 16.75 -5.78 8.28
CA ALA A 46 15.87 -6.93 8.44
C ALA A 46 14.41 -6.49 8.57
N GLU A 47 14.16 -5.42 9.33
CA GLU A 47 12.82 -4.83 9.44
C GLU A 47 12.34 -4.21 8.12
N VAL A 48 13.21 -3.47 7.43
CA VAL A 48 12.92 -2.88 6.12
C VAL A 48 12.57 -3.96 5.10
N SER A 49 13.33 -5.07 5.07
CA SER A 49 13.07 -6.19 4.16
C SER A 49 11.67 -6.79 4.36
N GLN A 50 11.23 -6.96 5.61
CA GLN A 50 9.90 -7.46 5.92
C GLN A 50 8.80 -6.49 5.45
N LEU A 51 8.98 -5.18 5.68
CA LEU A 51 8.04 -4.15 5.26
C LEU A 51 7.99 -4.02 3.72
N ALA A 52 9.12 -4.15 3.04
CA ALA A 52 9.19 -4.17 1.57
C ALA A 52 8.44 -5.38 0.98
N HIS A 53 8.56 -6.57 1.59
CA HIS A 53 7.79 -7.75 1.17
C HIS A 53 6.29 -7.54 1.36
N ARG A 54 5.89 -6.89 2.46
CA ARG A 54 4.48 -6.51 2.68
C ARG A 54 3.99 -5.57 1.59
N TYR A 55 4.76 -4.53 1.27
CA TYR A 55 4.45 -3.59 0.18
C TYR A 55 4.26 -4.33 -1.16
N ALA A 56 5.22 -5.19 -1.52
CA ALA A 56 5.18 -5.95 -2.78
C ALA A 56 3.91 -6.83 -2.90
N ARG A 57 3.51 -7.48 -1.80
CA ARG A 57 2.28 -8.29 -1.75
C ARG A 57 1.00 -7.47 -1.91
N ILE A 58 0.94 -6.28 -1.33
CA ILE A 58 -0.22 -5.39 -1.49
C ILE A 58 -0.31 -4.92 -2.94
N ARG A 59 0.80 -4.42 -3.48
CA ARG A 59 0.87 -3.90 -4.85
C ARG A 59 0.53 -4.96 -5.89
N SER A 60 0.93 -6.23 -5.70
CA SER A 60 0.60 -7.31 -6.64
C SER A 60 -0.87 -7.72 -6.64
N GLN A 61 -1.62 -7.33 -5.60
CA GLN A 61 -3.06 -7.60 -5.48
C GLN A 61 -3.91 -6.38 -5.84
N ALA A 62 -3.29 -5.21 -6.01
CA ALA A 62 -3.95 -3.98 -6.44
C ALA A 62 -4.24 -4.02 -7.93
N LEU A 63 -5.31 -3.30 -8.32
CA LEU A 63 -5.60 -3.04 -9.73
C LEU A 63 -4.53 -2.11 -10.32
N SER A 64 -4.24 -2.28 -11.60
CA SER A 64 -3.46 -1.28 -12.35
C SER A 64 -4.22 0.05 -12.44
N PRO A 65 -3.55 1.18 -12.74
CA PRO A 65 -4.22 2.47 -12.89
C PRO A 65 -5.39 2.45 -13.90
N ASP A 66 -5.22 1.76 -15.03
CA ASP A 66 -6.26 1.66 -16.06
C ASP A 66 -7.45 0.80 -15.60
N GLU A 67 -7.18 -0.33 -14.93
CA GLU A 67 -8.22 -1.17 -14.34
C GLU A 67 -8.96 -0.45 -13.20
N SER A 68 -8.24 0.35 -12.41
CA SER A 68 -8.82 1.21 -11.38
C SER A 68 -9.73 2.27 -11.99
N LEU A 69 -9.30 2.94 -13.07
CA LEU A 69 -10.10 3.95 -13.75
C LEU A 69 -11.38 3.34 -14.34
N ALA A 70 -11.27 2.27 -15.12
CA ALA A 70 -12.42 1.57 -15.69
C ALA A 70 -13.38 1.11 -14.59
N PHE A 71 -12.84 0.59 -13.48
CA PHE A 71 -13.67 0.20 -12.33
C PHE A 71 -14.42 1.39 -11.70
N ILE A 72 -13.78 2.57 -11.59
CA ILE A 72 -14.40 3.79 -11.07
C ILE A 72 -15.48 4.30 -12.02
N GLU A 73 -15.21 4.41 -13.32
CA GLU A 73 -16.16 4.86 -14.35
C GLU A 73 -17.41 3.98 -14.38
N ARG A 74 -17.21 2.64 -14.29
CA ARG A 74 -18.32 1.68 -14.17
C ARG A 74 -19.18 1.93 -12.95
N LEU A 75 -18.58 2.18 -11.78
CA LEU A 75 -19.33 2.47 -10.55
C LEU A 75 -20.03 3.82 -10.60
N ALA A 76 -19.45 4.81 -11.30
CA ALA A 76 -20.06 6.11 -11.54
C ALA A 76 -21.20 6.07 -12.57
N GLY A 77 -21.35 4.98 -13.32
CA GLY A 77 -22.34 4.83 -14.38
C GLY A 77 -21.97 5.58 -15.66
N GLU A 78 -20.67 5.86 -15.84
CA GLU A 78 -20.12 6.59 -16.98
C GLU A 78 -19.81 5.66 -18.18
N GLU A 79 -19.76 4.35 -17.96
CA GLU A 79 -19.77 3.34 -19.02
C GLU A 79 -21.15 3.30 -19.68
N ARG A 80 -21.25 3.82 -20.92
CA ARG A 80 -22.47 3.83 -21.74
C ARG A 80 -22.37 2.89 -22.94
#